data_AF-A0A9Q5CX00-F1
#
_entry.id   AF-A0A9Q5CX00-F1
#
_cell.length_a   1.000
_cell.length_b   1.000
_cell.length_c   1.000
_cell.angle_alpha   90.00
_cell.angle_beta   90.00
_cell.angle_gamma   90.00
#
_symmetry.space_group_name_H-M   'P 1'
#
loop_
_entity.id
_entity.type
_entity.pdbx_description
1 polymer ?
#
loop_
_entity_poly.entity_id
_entity_poly.type
_entity_poly.pdbx_seq_one_letter_code
_entity_poly.pdbx_strand_id
1 'polypeptide(L)' 'MKLFSKGDKVGIVACSNGLDKSNVLKMNELGEALKELGLIPVFSDNLYKNYSVFNGSNKEKAEILMNFL' A
#
# COMPACT_ATOMS: atom_id res chain seq x y z
N MET A 1 12.32 15.60 10.51
CA MET A 1 11.18 14.75 10.12
C MET A 1 10.06 15.68 9.68
N LYS A 2 9.55 15.56 8.45
CA LYS A 2 8.41 16.37 8.00
C LYS A 2 7.12 15.67 8.45
N LEU A 3 6.24 16.40 9.11
CA LEU A 3 4.89 15.91 9.43
C LEU A 3 4.03 15.94 8.16
N PHE A 4 3.09 15.01 8.05
CA PHE A 4 2.13 15.02 6.95
C PHE A 4 1.28 16.28 6.96
N SER A 5 1.02 16.81 5.77
CA SER A 5 0.13 17.94 5.51
C SER A 5 -1.03 17.49 4.63
N LYS A 6 -2.15 18.22 4.69
CA LYS A 6 -3.27 17.97 3.76
C LYS A 6 -2.79 18.07 2.32
N GLY A 7 -3.20 17.11 1.49
CA GLY A 7 -2.79 16.96 0.10
C GLY A 7 -1.54 16.09 -0.10
N ASP A 8 -0.82 15.72 0.96
CA ASP A 8 0.32 14.81 0.83
C ASP A 8 -0.15 13.41 0.37
N LYS A 9 0.64 12.81 -0.52
CA LYS A 9 0.44 11.43 -0.96
C LYS A 9 1.01 10.46 0.06
N VAL A 10 0.30 9.35 0.29
CA VAL A 10 0.76 8.26 1.15
C VAL A 10 0.72 6.96 0.36
N GLY A 11 1.89 6.39 0.09
CA GLY A 11 2.05 5.09 -0.55
C GLY A 11 1.75 3.94 0.40
N ILE A 12 0.96 2.97 -0.04
CA ILE A 12 0.69 1.74 0.70
C ILE A 12 1.29 0.55 -0.06
N VAL A 13 2.32 -0.03 0.55
CA VAL A 13 3.15 -1.08 -0.07
C VAL A 13 3.29 -2.28 0.86
N ALA A 14 3.11 -3.48 0.32
CA ALA A 14 3.30 -4.74 1.05
C ALA A 14 4.72 -5.28 0.85
N CYS A 15 5.67 -4.87 1.71
CA CYS A 15 7.09 -5.23 1.57
C CYS A 15 7.44 -6.66 2.06
N SER A 16 6.55 -7.32 2.79
CA SER A 16 6.77 -8.66 3.36
C SER A 16 5.93 -9.71 2.64
N ASN A 17 4.83 -10.16 3.26
CA ASN A 17 3.83 -11.02 2.65
C ASN A 17 2.73 -10.18 1.98
N GLY A 18 2.08 -10.78 0.99
CA GLY A 18 0.86 -10.21 0.45
C GLY A 18 -0.28 -10.25 1.48
N LEU A 19 -1.19 -9.28 1.40
CA LEU A 19 -2.42 -9.30 2.16
C LEU A 19 -3.36 -10.39 1.64
N ASP A 20 -4.15 -10.97 2.53
CA ASP A 20 -5.22 -11.86 2.11
C ASP A 20 -6.33 -11.08 1.38
N LYS A 21 -6.94 -11.65 0.33
CA LYS A 21 -8.03 -10.99 -0.41
C LYS A 21 -9.24 -10.67 0.47
N SER A 22 -9.43 -11.39 1.57
CA SER A 22 -10.43 -11.04 2.60
C SER A 22 -10.22 -9.63 3.20
N ASN A 23 -9.02 -9.05 3.10
CA ASN A 23 -8.73 -7.70 3.60
C ASN A 23 -9.09 -6.58 2.61
N VAL A 24 -9.67 -6.86 1.44
CA VAL A 24 -10.03 -5.81 0.46
C VAL A 24 -10.91 -4.74 1.09
N LEU A 25 -11.95 -5.14 1.82
CA LEU A 25 -12.84 -4.18 2.50
C LEU A 25 -12.08 -3.33 3.52
N LYS A 26 -11.23 -3.96 4.33
CA LYS A 26 -10.40 -3.27 5.31
C LYS A 26 -9.41 -2.29 4.68
N MET A 27 -8.87 -2.62 3.50
CA MET A 27 -7.99 -1.70 2.76
C MET A 27 -8.74 -0.52 2.15
N ASN A 28 -9.99 -0.72 1.73
CA ASN A 28 -10.85 0.37 1.29
C ASN A 28 -11.17 1.30 2.47
N GLU A 29 -11.52 0.76 3.64
CA GLU A 29 -11.74 1.54 4.87
C GLU A 29 -10.50 2.34 5.26
N LEU A 30 -9.29 1.77 5.15
CA LEU A 30 -8.05 2.51 5.35
C LEU A 30 -7.90 3.66 4.35
N GLY A 31 -8.25 3.42 3.08
CA GLY A 31 -8.22 4.44 2.04
C GLY A 31 -9.13 5.62 2.38
N GLU A 32 -10.35 5.36 2.82
CA GLU A 32 -11.29 6.40 3.24
C GLU A 32 -10.81 7.15 4.48
N ALA A 33 -10.30 6.44 5.50
CA ALA A 33 -9.75 7.07 6.69
C ALA A 33 -8.57 8.02 6.37
N LEU A 34 -7.70 7.65 5.43
CA LEU A 34 -6.60 8.52 5.00
C LEU A 34 -7.12 9.76 4.24
N LYS A 35 -8.16 9.61 3.42
CA LYS A 35 -8.81 10.74 2.74
C LYS A 35 -9.49 11.70 3.71
N GLU A 36 -10.14 11.19 4.76
CA GLU A 36 -10.75 12.00 5.82
C GLU A 36 -9.70 12.84 6.58
N LEU A 37 -8.49 12.30 6.74
CA LEU A 37 -7.34 13.04 7.27
C LEU A 37 -6.77 14.09 6.29
N GLY A 38 -7.30 14.14 5.07
CA GLY A 38 -6.87 15.04 4.00
C GLY A 38 -5.66 14.54 3.22
N LEU A 39 -5.33 13.24 3.28
CA LEU A 39 -4.22 12.63 2.56
C LEU A 39 -4.69 11.96 1.26
N ILE A 40 -3.77 11.71 0.35
CA ILE A 40 -4.05 11.03 -0.93
C ILE A 40 -3.44 9.62 -0.87
N PRO A 41 -4.20 8.58 -0.54
CA PRO A 41 -3.70 7.21 -0.51
C PRO A 41 -3.41 6.71 -1.93
N VAL A 42 -2.26 6.06 -2.11
CA VAL A 42 -1.86 5.41 -3.37
C VAL A 42 -1.47 3.96 -3.05
N PHE A 43 -2.28 3.01 -3.50
CA PHE A 43 -2.06 1.59 -3.28
C PHE A 43 -1.17 1.01 -4.37
N SER A 44 -0.19 0.19 -3.98
CA SER A 44 0.64 -0.57 -4.92
C SER A 44 -0.14 -1.71 -5.59
N ASP A 45 0.25 -2.04 -6.83
CA ASP A 45 -0.40 -3.07 -7.64
C ASP A 45 -0.29 -4.49 -7.05
N ASN A 46 0.71 -4.73 -6.19
CA ASN A 46 0.98 -6.04 -5.61
C ASN A 46 0.59 -6.13 -4.12
N LEU A 47 -0.48 -5.48 -3.70
CA LEU A 47 -0.83 -5.47 -2.28
C LEU A 47 -1.20 -6.85 -1.70
N TYR A 48 -1.79 -7.71 -2.52
CA TYR A 48 -2.38 -8.99 -2.10
C TYR A 48 -1.51 -10.19 -2.45
N LYS A 49 -1.69 -11.29 -1.71
CA LYS A 49 -1.08 -12.59 -2.00
C LYS A 49 -1.39 -13.00 -3.44
N ASN A 50 -0.38 -13.53 -4.13
CA ASN A 50 -0.55 -14.18 -5.41
C ASN A 50 -0.61 -15.71 -5.21
N TYR A 51 -0.23 -16.53 -6.19
CA TYR A 51 -0.19 -18.01 -6.14
C TYR A 51 0.51 -18.65 -4.91
N SER A 52 1.07 -17.87 -3.97
CA SER A 52 1.62 -18.29 -2.69
C SER A 52 1.36 -17.22 -1.60
N VAL A 53 1.96 -17.37 -0.41
CA VAL A 53 1.90 -16.33 0.66
C VAL A 53 2.53 -15.00 0.25
N PHE A 54 3.34 -15.00 -0.81
CA PHE A 54 4.02 -13.82 -1.33
C PHE A 54 3.17 -13.09 -2.38
N ASN A 55 3.45 -11.80 -2.51
CA ASN A 55 2.88 -10.89 -3.50
C ASN A 55 3.86 -10.55 -4.64
N GLY A 56 4.96 -11.30 -4.76
CA GLY A 56 6.01 -11.08 -5.74
C GLY A 56 7.36 -11.55 -5.24
N SER A 57 8.32 -11.60 -6.15
CA SER A 57 9.73 -11.79 -5.86
C SER A 57 10.32 -10.62 -5.06
N ASN A 58 11.47 -10.83 -4.43
CA ASN A 58 12.19 -9.76 -3.73
C ASN A 58 12.54 -8.60 -4.65
N LYS A 59 12.83 -8.88 -5.94
CA LYS A 59 13.13 -7.85 -6.94
C LYS A 59 11.89 -6.99 -7.23
N GLU A 60 10.75 -7.62 -7.51
CA GLU A 60 9.49 -6.89 -7.78
C GLU A 60 9.05 -6.05 -6.59
N LYS A 61 9.19 -6.56 -5.35
CA LYS A 61 8.89 -5.79 -4.14
C LYS A 61 9.79 -4.57 -3.98
N ALA A 62 11.08 -4.71 -4.31
CA ALA A 62 12.01 -3.59 -4.29
C ALA A 62 11.67 -2.55 -5.35
N GLU A 63 11.40 -2.98 -6.59
CA GLU A 63 10.99 -2.08 -7.69
C GLU A 63 9.71 -1.31 -7.35
N ILE A 64 8.71 -1.98 -6.78
CA ILE A 64 7.47 -1.34 -6.37
C ILE A 64 7.72 -0.33 -5.26
N LEU A 65 8.52 -0.65 -4.25
CA LEU A 65 8.88 0.32 -3.20
C LEU A 65 9.55 1.57 -3.78
N MET A 66 10.44 1.40 -4.76
CA MET A 66 11.15 2.52 -5.40
C MET A 66 10.22 3.47 -6.17
N ASN A 67 9.02 3.05 -6.57
CA ASN A 67 8.04 3.94 -7.19
C ASN A 67 7.42 4.95 -6.19
N PHE A 68 7.68 4.80 -4.89
CA PHE A 68 7.12 5.62 -3.81
C PHE A 68 8.18 6.38 -3.01
N LEU A 69 9.45 6.34 -3.42
CA LEU A 69 10.59 7.04 -2.81
C LEU A 69 11.02 8.23 -3.69
#